data_AF-A0A1I8CJJ8-F1
#
_entry.id   AF-A0A1I8CJJ8-F1
#
_cell.length_a   1.000
_cell.length_b   1.000
_cell.length_c   1.000
_cell.angle_alpha   90.00
_cell.angle_beta   90.00
_cell.angle_gamma   90.00
#
_symmetry.space_group_name_H-M   'P 1'
#
loop_
_entity.id
_entity.type
_entity.pdbx_description
1 polymer ?
#
loop_
_entity_poly.entity_id
_entity_poly.type
_entity_poly.pdbx_seq_one_letter_code
_entity_poly.pdbx_strand_id
1 'polypeptide(L)'
;MLVDKDTNILEDYYKRSNIKKFPTFVALLSLIFGWLLNIITLAWVHDRVPMDRAPLPDLFFSIFPEIPEAIRITQIIMLFMIVNCLVVIYLHQHRWIVARRVFFCVAVSYVFRAICITIFQVPVPST
;
A
#
# COMPACT_ATOMS: atom_id res chain seq x y z
N MET A 1 -2.69 49.88 -16.03
CA MET A 1 -1.73 48.80 -16.34
C MET A 1 -1.29 48.01 -15.09
N LEU A 2 -1.17 48.64 -13.90
CA LEU A 2 -0.85 47.92 -12.66
C LEU A 2 -2.02 47.08 -12.11
N VAL A 3 -3.25 47.62 -12.14
CA VAL A 3 -4.46 46.93 -11.66
C VAL A 3 -4.72 45.59 -12.36
N ASP A 4 -4.48 45.52 -13.66
CA ASP A 4 -4.69 44.30 -14.47
C ASP A 4 -3.70 43.19 -14.10
N LYS A 5 -2.46 43.58 -13.76
CA LYS A 5 -1.42 42.62 -13.36
C LYS A 5 -1.80 41.98 -12.04
N ASP A 6 -2.21 42.77 -11.05
CA ASP A 6 -2.64 42.28 -9.73
C ASP A 6 -3.85 41.35 -9.83
N THR A 7 -4.86 41.67 -10.64
CA THR A 7 -6.02 40.79 -10.86
C THR A 7 -5.62 39.44 -11.45
N ASN A 8 -4.69 39.40 -12.40
CA ASN A 8 -4.18 38.14 -12.97
C ASN A 8 -3.43 37.30 -11.93
N ILE A 9 -2.65 37.93 -11.02
CA ILE A 9 -1.94 37.18 -9.97
C ILE A 9 -2.93 36.61 -8.96
N LEU A 10 -3.94 37.39 -8.55
CA LEU A 10 -4.98 36.92 -7.63
C LEU A 10 -5.80 35.77 -8.23
N GLU A 11 -6.08 35.81 -9.53
CA GLU A 11 -6.75 34.71 -10.23
C GLU A 11 -5.89 33.44 -10.24
N ASP A 12 -4.59 33.56 -10.49
CA ASP A 12 -3.64 32.45 -10.46
C ASP A 12 -3.49 31.86 -9.03
N TYR A 13 -3.44 32.73 -8.01
CA TYR A 13 -3.47 32.32 -6.60
C TYR A 13 -4.77 31.59 -6.24
N TYR A 14 -5.93 32.08 -6.68
CA TYR A 14 -7.22 31.43 -6.43
C TYR A 14 -7.32 30.08 -7.15
N LYS A 15 -6.78 29.98 -8.37
CA LYS A 15 -6.71 28.75 -9.18
C LYS A 15 -5.76 27.72 -8.60
N ARG A 16 -4.65 28.15 -7.98
CA ARG A 16 -3.70 27.30 -7.21
C ARG A 16 -4.30 26.82 -5.89
N SER A 17 -5.06 27.67 -5.20
CA SER A 17 -5.75 27.35 -3.94
C SER A 17 -6.90 26.35 -4.14
N ASN A 18 -7.49 26.34 -5.35
CA ASN A 18 -8.35 25.27 -5.85
C ASN A 18 -7.51 24.02 -6.17
N ILE A 19 -6.91 23.45 -5.11
CA ILE A 19 -6.31 22.13 -5.13
C ILE A 19 -7.42 21.17 -5.54
N LYS A 20 -7.43 20.81 -6.84
CA LYS A 20 -8.39 19.87 -7.40
C LYS A 20 -8.31 18.59 -6.57
N LYS A 21 -9.39 18.28 -5.84
CA LYS A 21 -9.51 17.07 -5.01
C LYS A 21 -9.68 15.80 -5.85
N PHE A 22 -10.07 15.97 -7.11
CA PHE A 22 -10.28 14.89 -8.09
C PHE A 22 -9.08 13.93 -8.24
N PRO A 23 -7.84 14.39 -8.47
CA PRO A 23 -6.67 13.50 -8.50
C PRO A 23 -6.41 12.77 -7.17
N THR A 24 -6.84 13.30 -6.02
CA THR A 24 -6.76 12.58 -4.74
C THR A 24 -7.78 11.45 -4.68
N PHE A 25 -8.98 11.68 -5.20
CA PHE A 25 -10.02 10.65 -5.29
C PHE A 25 -9.59 9.50 -6.20
N VAL A 26 -8.96 9.80 -7.34
CA VAL A 26 -8.41 8.78 -8.24
C VAL A 26 -7.31 7.96 -7.56
N ALA A 27 -6.40 8.61 -6.83
CA ALA A 27 -5.35 7.90 -6.07
C ALA A 27 -5.92 7.02 -4.94
N LEU A 28 -7.02 7.44 -4.31
CA LEU A 28 -7.74 6.65 -3.31
C LEU A 28 -8.41 5.43 -3.97
N LEU A 29 -9.02 5.61 -5.14
CA LEU A 29 -9.63 4.50 -5.89
C LEU A 29 -8.58 3.47 -6.33
N SER A 30 -7.41 3.92 -6.80
CA SER A 30 -6.31 3.00 -7.15
C SER A 30 -5.78 2.24 -5.93
N LEU A 31 -5.79 2.86 -4.75
CA LEU A 31 -5.42 2.20 -3.50
C LEU A 31 -6.43 1.12 -3.12
N ILE A 32 -7.73 1.43 -3.18
CA ILE A 32 -8.79 0.44 -2.92
C ILE A 32 -8.64 -0.74 -3.88
N PHE A 33 -8.41 -0.47 -5.17
CA PHE A 33 -8.20 -1.50 -6.17
C PHE A 33 -6.99 -2.39 -5.85
N GLY A 34 -5.83 -1.80 -5.50
CA GLY A 34 -4.65 -2.55 -5.08
C GLY A 34 -4.88 -3.38 -3.81
N TRP A 35 -5.65 -2.85 -2.86
CA TRP A 35 -6.02 -3.56 -1.63
C TRP A 35 -6.94 -4.76 -1.91
N LEU A 36 -7.95 -4.58 -2.77
CA LEU A 36 -8.83 -5.67 -3.20
C LEU A 36 -8.05 -6.78 -3.89
N LEU A 37 -7.14 -6.43 -4.81
CA LEU A 37 -6.26 -7.41 -5.46
C LEU A 37 -5.45 -8.20 -4.44
N ASN A 38 -4.88 -7.54 -3.43
CA ASN A 38 -4.11 -8.21 -2.39
C ASN A 38 -4.97 -9.18 -1.55
N ILE A 39 -6.22 -8.82 -1.21
CA ILE A 39 -7.16 -9.72 -0.53
C ILE A 39 -7.50 -10.92 -1.41
N ILE A 40 -7.82 -10.67 -2.69
CA ILE A 40 -8.18 -11.73 -3.63
C ILE A 40 -7.01 -12.70 -3.81
N THR A 41 -5.79 -12.19 -4.01
CA THR A 41 -4.58 -13.02 -4.11
C THR A 41 -4.35 -13.82 -2.83
N LEU A 42 -4.53 -13.21 -1.65
CA LEU A 42 -4.40 -13.93 -0.38
C LEU A 42 -5.42 -15.05 -0.24
N ALA A 43 -6.70 -14.77 -0.53
CA ALA A 43 -7.77 -15.76 -0.51
C ALA A 43 -7.52 -16.89 -1.52
N TRP A 44 -7.09 -16.54 -2.74
CA TRP A 44 -6.79 -17.51 -3.79
C TRP A 44 -5.61 -18.42 -3.44
N VAL A 45 -4.55 -17.89 -2.83
CA VAL A 45 -3.44 -18.71 -2.30
C VAL A 45 -3.93 -19.65 -1.21
N HIS A 46 -4.79 -19.16 -0.32
CA HIS A 46 -5.32 -19.93 0.80
C HIS A 46 -6.21 -21.10 0.36
N ASP A 47 -6.94 -20.93 -0.75
CA ASP A 47 -7.81 -21.96 -1.34
C ASP A 47 -7.01 -22.94 -2.21
N ARG A 48 -5.93 -22.47 -2.86
CA ARG A 48 -5.10 -23.30 -3.75
C ARG A 48 -4.14 -24.23 -3.01
N VAL A 49 -3.75 -23.93 -1.77
CA VAL A 49 -2.86 -24.80 -1.00
C VAL A 49 -3.69 -25.69 -0.06
N PRO A 50 -3.88 -26.99 -0.37
CA PRO A 50 -4.51 -27.91 0.56
C PRO A 50 -3.61 -28.11 1.79
N MET A 51 -4.19 -27.98 2.98
CA MET A 51 -3.53 -28.14 4.29
C MET A 51 -2.93 -29.55 4.52
N ASP A 52 -3.22 -30.51 3.64
CA ASP A 52 -2.86 -31.92 3.78
C ASP A 52 -1.44 -32.27 3.31
N ARG A 53 -0.63 -31.30 2.82
CA ARG A 53 0.76 -31.56 2.41
C ARG A 53 1.75 -30.96 3.40
N ALA A 54 2.79 -31.73 3.72
CA ALA A 54 3.94 -31.26 4.50
C ALA A 54 4.50 -29.94 3.91
N PRO A 55 4.99 -29.01 4.77
CA PRO A 55 5.60 -27.75 4.34
C PRO A 55 6.59 -28.00 3.21
N LEU A 56 6.60 -27.13 2.21
CA LEU A 56 7.68 -27.18 1.24
C LEU A 56 9.01 -26.84 1.95
N PRO A 57 10.12 -27.55 1.68
CA PRO A 57 11.44 -27.16 2.17
C PRO A 57 11.88 -25.88 1.46
N ASP A 58 11.38 -24.74 1.94
CA ASP A 58 11.80 -23.43 1.45
C ASP A 58 13.30 -23.27 1.70
N LEU A 59 14.01 -22.73 0.71
CA LEU A 59 15.44 -22.42 0.81
C LEU A 59 15.75 -21.53 2.02
N PHE A 60 14.77 -20.73 2.46
CA PHE A 60 14.92 -19.90 3.64
C PHE A 60 14.87 -20.72 4.93
N PHE A 61 13.99 -21.73 5.01
CA PHE A 61 13.88 -22.63 6.18
C PHE A 61 14.96 -23.71 6.22
N SER A 62 15.66 -23.98 5.11
CA SER A 62 16.86 -24.81 5.15
C SER A 62 18.08 -24.10 5.75
N ILE A 63 18.10 -22.76 5.73
CA ILE A 63 19.19 -21.93 6.27
C ILE A 63 18.86 -21.44 7.69
N PHE A 64 17.59 -21.17 7.98
CA PHE A 64 17.14 -20.66 9.28
C PHE A 64 16.12 -21.58 9.94
N PRO A 65 16.24 -21.85 11.26
CA PRO A 65 15.25 -22.63 11.99
C PRO A 65 13.89 -21.93 11.96
N GLU A 66 12.83 -22.72 11.79
CA GLU A 66 11.45 -22.23 11.79
C GLU A 66 11.08 -21.68 13.18
N ILE A 67 10.76 -20.37 13.22
CA ILE A 67 10.29 -19.72 14.44
C ILE A 67 8.76 -19.70 14.38
N PRO A 68 8.05 -20.47 15.23
CA PRO A 68 6.58 -20.59 15.17
C PRO A 68 5.87 -19.24 15.39
N GLU A 69 6.50 -18.33 16.13
CA GLU A 69 5.96 -16.99 16.42
C GLU A 69 6.29 -15.93 15.36
N ALA A 70 7.03 -16.28 14.30
CA ALA A 70 7.46 -15.31 13.27
C ALA A 70 6.27 -14.60 12.60
N ILE A 71 5.17 -15.31 12.39
CA ILE A 71 3.94 -14.75 11.81
C ILE A 71 3.35 -13.67 12.74
N ARG A 72 3.25 -13.97 14.04
CA ARG A 72 2.71 -13.04 15.04
C ARG A 72 3.56 -11.77 15.14
N ILE A 73 4.88 -11.92 15.18
CA ILE A 73 5.81 -10.78 15.23
C ILE A 73 5.67 -9.91 13.97
N THR A 74 5.61 -10.54 12.80
CA THR A 74 5.43 -9.83 11.52
C THR A 74 4.12 -9.04 11.47
N GLN A 75 3.02 -9.62 11.98
CA GLN A 75 1.73 -8.92 12.05
C GLN A 75 1.80 -7.67 12.92
N ILE A 76 2.47 -7.74 14.08
CA ILE A 76 2.63 -6.58 14.98
C ILE A 76 3.48 -5.48 14.31
N ILE A 77 4.59 -5.84 13.68
CA ILE A 77 5.46 -4.88 12.96
C ILE A 77 4.69 -4.21 11.81
N MET A 78 3.91 -4.97 11.06
CA MET A 78 3.07 -4.45 9.97
C MET A 78 2.05 -3.43 10.49
N LEU A 79 1.35 -3.75 11.58
CA LEU A 79 0.40 -2.83 12.21
C LEU A 79 1.08 -1.55 12.70
N PHE A 80 2.26 -1.67 13.34
CA PHE A 80 3.03 -0.52 13.80
C PHE A 80 3.44 0.40 12.64
N MET A 81 3.91 -0.16 11.52
CA MET A 81 4.24 0.63 10.32
C MET A 81 3.01 1.35 9.74
N ILE A 82 1.85 0.69 9.68
CA ILE A 82 0.61 1.30 9.18
C ILE A 82 0.19 2.48 10.07
N VAL A 83 0.22 2.30 11.40
CA VAL A 83 -0.11 3.37 12.35
C VAL A 83 0.84 4.57 12.20
N ASN A 84 2.16 4.32 12.13
CA ASN A 84 3.13 5.39 11.92
C ASN A 84 2.91 6.12 10.59
N CYS A 85 2.61 5.40 9.52
CA CYS A 85 2.29 5.98 8.22
C CYS A 85 1.06 6.92 8.30
N LEU A 86 -0.01 6.50 8.99
CA LEU A 86 -1.20 7.32 9.18
C LEU A 86 -0.91 8.59 10.00
N VAL A 87 -0.12 8.48 11.06
CA VAL A 87 0.29 9.62 11.89
C VAL A 87 1.10 10.64 11.09
N VAL A 88 2.06 10.17 10.28
CA VAL A 88 2.87 11.04 9.41
C VAL A 88 2.01 11.78 8.39
N ILE A 89 1.04 11.11 7.77
CA ILE A 89 0.11 11.74 6.81
C ILE A 89 -0.73 12.81 7.52
N TYR A 90 -1.17 12.55 8.75
CA TYR A 90 -2.02 13.47 9.51
C TYR A 90 -1.26 14.73 9.98
N LEU A 91 -0.02 14.58 10.44
CA LEU A 91 0.79 15.70 10.96
C LEU A 91 1.40 16.59 9.87
N HIS A 92 1.39 16.17 8.60
CA HIS A 92 2.05 16.91 7.54
C HIS A 92 1.30 18.19 7.12
N GLN A 93 1.95 19.35 7.05
CA GLN A 93 1.34 20.64 6.70
C GLN A 93 0.63 20.63 5.33
N HIS A 94 1.22 19.93 4.35
CA HIS A 94 0.68 19.81 3.00
C HIS A 94 -0.12 18.51 2.73
N ARG A 95 -0.97 18.09 3.69
CA ARG A 95 -1.71 16.81 3.76
C ARG A 95 -2.13 16.24 2.40
N TRP A 96 -2.79 17.05 1.58
CA TRP A 96 -3.36 16.62 0.29
C TRP A 96 -2.32 16.29 -0.79
N ILE A 97 -1.15 16.95 -0.81
CA ILE A 97 -0.11 16.65 -1.81
C ILE A 97 0.66 15.39 -1.42
N VAL A 98 0.99 15.25 -0.14
CA VAL A 98 1.71 14.08 0.37
C VAL A 98 0.83 12.85 0.32
N ALA A 99 -0.44 12.94 0.75
CA ALA A 99 -1.39 11.83 0.69
C ALA A 99 -1.53 11.26 -0.73
N ARG A 100 -1.59 12.10 -1.77
CA ARG A 100 -1.63 11.64 -3.16
C ARG A 100 -0.41 10.81 -3.56
N ARG A 101 0.79 11.24 -3.17
CA ARG A 101 2.04 10.53 -3.48
C ARG A 101 2.11 9.20 -2.73
N VAL A 102 1.79 9.22 -1.44
CA VAL A 102 1.82 8.03 -0.58
C VAL A 102 0.78 7.01 -1.05
N PHE A 103 -0.46 7.41 -1.31
CA PHE A 103 -1.50 6.50 -1.80
C PHE A 103 -1.14 5.86 -3.14
N PHE A 104 -0.53 6.60 -4.07
CA PHE A 104 -0.08 6.04 -5.34
C PHE A 104 1.06 5.04 -5.15
N CYS A 105 2.10 5.39 -4.38
CA CYS A 105 3.20 4.46 -4.08
C CYS A 105 2.71 3.18 -3.38
N VAL A 106 1.80 3.32 -2.42
CA VAL A 106 1.21 2.19 -1.71
C VAL A 106 0.36 1.33 -2.65
N ALA A 107 -0.47 1.93 -3.50
CA ALA A 107 -1.25 1.20 -4.51
C ALA A 107 -0.35 0.38 -5.45
N VAL A 108 0.72 0.99 -5.98
CA VAL A 108 1.70 0.31 -6.85
C VAL A 108 2.39 -0.84 -6.10
N SER A 109 2.77 -0.62 -4.84
CA SER A 109 3.42 -1.67 -4.02
C SER A 109 2.50 -2.88 -3.77
N TYR A 110 1.20 -2.66 -3.56
CA TYR A 110 0.23 -3.75 -3.40
C TYR A 110 0.03 -4.54 -4.69
N VAL A 111 -0.02 -3.86 -5.84
CA VAL A 111 -0.11 -4.53 -7.14
C VAL A 111 1.15 -5.35 -7.41
N PHE A 112 2.34 -4.79 -7.18
CA PHE A 112 3.60 -5.51 -7.31
C PHE A 112 3.63 -6.75 -6.41
N ARG A 113 3.22 -6.62 -5.14
CA ARG A 113 3.10 -7.74 -4.20
C ARG A 113 2.16 -8.83 -4.71
N ALA A 114 0.97 -8.45 -5.18
CA ALA A 114 -0.01 -9.39 -5.72
C ALA A 114 0.55 -10.14 -6.95
N ILE A 115 1.26 -9.44 -7.84
CA ILE A 115 1.95 -10.04 -8.99
C ILE A 115 3.05 -11.01 -8.52
N CYS A 116 3.91 -10.60 -7.59
CA CYS A 116 4.95 -11.48 -7.04
C CYS A 116 4.37 -12.74 -6.40
N ILE A 117 3.32 -12.63 -5.60
CA ILE A 117 2.68 -13.79 -4.97
C ILE A 117 2.04 -14.71 -6.03
N THR A 118 1.45 -14.13 -7.08
CA THR A 118 0.84 -14.92 -8.17
C THR A 118 1.89 -15.62 -9.04
N ILE A 119 3.03 -14.99 -9.28
CA ILE A 119 4.12 -15.55 -10.11
C ILE A 119 4.98 -16.53 -9.30
N PHE A 120 5.39 -16.15 -8.09
CA PHE A 120 6.27 -16.94 -7.22
C PHE A 120 5.47 -17.81 -6.24
N GLN A 121 4.35 -18.40 -6.67
CA GLN A 121 3.60 -19.31 -5.81
C GLN A 121 4.47 -20.49 -5.37
N VAL A 122 5.02 -20.39 -4.17
CA VAL A 122 5.57 -21.51 -3.43
C VAL A 122 4.53 -21.90 -2.38
N PRO A 123 4.05 -23.16 -2.35
CA PRO A 123 3.04 -23.63 -1.41
C PRO A 123 3.45 -23.42 0.06
N VAL A 124 2.45 -23.14 0.91
CA VAL A 124 2.63 -22.65 2.28
C VAL A 124 3.33 -23.64 3.23
N PRO A 125 4.08 -23.14 4.23
CA PRO A 125 4.63 -23.96 5.28
C PRO A 125 3.55 -24.39 6.29
N SER A 126 3.66 -25.60 6.84
CA SER A 126 2.69 -26.12 7.82
C SER A 126 2.84 -25.43 9.17
N THR A 127 1.73 -25.36 9.88
CA THR A 127 1.67 -24.96 11.30
C THR A 127 2.18 -26.08 12.20
#